data_AF-A0A962SWL6-F1
#
_entry.id   AF-A0A962SWL6-F1
#
_cell.length_a   1.000
_cell.length_b   1.000
_cell.length_c   1.000
_cell.angle_alpha   90.00
_cell.angle_beta   90.00
_cell.angle_gamma   90.00
#
_symmetry.space_group_name_H-M   'P 1'
#
loop_
_entity.id
_entity.type
_entity.pdbx_description
1 polymer ?
#
loop_
_entity_poly.entity_id
_entity_poly.type
_entity_poly.pdbx_seq_one_letter_code
_entity_poly.pdbx_strand_id
1 'polypeptide(L)'
;TEDVYAGIEYKSGSPENTKLAKFLRDELGAEFFDEAGIGVKPISPFASKRLVRKAIQYAIEHGRDSVTLVHKGNIMKFTEGAFRNWGYELARDEFPDQTITENELYSVYGGKQPPGKVVIKDRIADIIFQLLQLRPEEFSVLATMNLNGDYLSDAVAAEVGGIGIAPGANMADHVAVFEATHGTAPKYANLDKVNPGSLMLSGVMMLQYMGWKEAADLIEIALTQVIADKTVTYDFARQMDGATEVPTSKFGDLIIAKMKAHGAALRAEAERRRQALEAERRALEAQRVADPLQAMLASGRMPTTVGGIMSPVVTVKNDDMVNVAMHVMIEKSVNAVMVEPDASGHWGIMTDRDVLKKIISVNRSPARVPVGEIATRPLVTVKREMSLAEASQRMAEANVRRVVVEMDGKPVGMVTDNDLFRAVEVFGWGEV
;
A
#
# COMPACT_ATOMS: atom_id res chain seq x y z
N THR A 1 -10.01 4.48 -20.29
CA THR A 1 -11.20 5.30 -20.65
C THR A 1 -10.91 6.79 -20.60
N GLU A 2 -10.03 7.23 -19.71
CA GLU A 2 -9.58 8.63 -19.62
C GLU A 2 -8.04 8.67 -19.70
N ASP A 3 -7.41 9.70 -19.11
CA ASP A 3 -5.99 10.02 -19.23
C ASP A 3 -5.63 10.45 -20.66
N VAL A 4 -4.34 10.66 -20.95
CA VAL A 4 -3.83 10.98 -22.30
C VAL A 4 -4.22 9.93 -23.35
N TYR A 5 -4.56 8.72 -22.92
CA TYR A 5 -5.07 7.64 -23.78
C TYR A 5 -6.50 7.90 -24.28
N ALA A 6 -7.16 8.97 -23.82
CA ALA A 6 -8.39 9.46 -24.44
C ALA A 6 -8.17 10.04 -25.85
N GLY A 7 -6.91 10.29 -26.25
CA GLY A 7 -6.58 10.75 -27.60
C GLY A 7 -7.03 12.19 -27.90
N ILE A 8 -7.23 13.00 -26.86
CA ILE A 8 -7.61 14.40 -27.00
C ILE A 8 -6.34 15.22 -27.20
N GLU A 9 -5.88 15.29 -28.45
CA GLU A 9 -4.67 15.99 -28.83
C GLU A 9 -4.82 16.77 -30.15
N TYR A 10 -4.07 17.86 -30.25
CA TYR A 10 -4.12 18.78 -31.39
C TYR A 10 -2.73 18.97 -31.96
N LYS A 11 -2.56 18.55 -33.22
CA LYS A 11 -1.31 18.64 -33.97
C LYS A 11 -0.81 20.08 -34.03
N SER A 12 0.48 20.28 -33.78
CA SER A 12 1.13 21.58 -33.94
C SER A 12 0.83 22.21 -35.31
N GLY A 13 0.55 23.51 -35.30
CA GLY A 13 0.23 24.31 -36.50
C GLY A 13 -1.17 24.09 -37.08
N SER A 14 -1.97 23.16 -36.53
CA SER A 14 -3.36 23.01 -36.97
C SER A 14 -4.24 24.20 -36.54
N PRO A 15 -5.35 24.48 -37.26
CA PRO A 15 -6.31 25.51 -36.85
C PRO A 15 -6.85 25.30 -35.42
N GLU A 16 -7.12 24.05 -35.05
CA GLU A 16 -7.62 23.66 -33.73
C GLU A 16 -6.58 23.90 -32.63
N ASN A 17 -5.32 23.50 -32.87
CA ASN A 17 -4.21 23.76 -31.96
C ASN A 17 -3.99 25.27 -31.76
N THR A 18 -4.00 26.05 -32.84
CA THR A 18 -3.84 27.51 -32.78
C THR A 18 -4.95 28.17 -31.95
N LYS A 19 -6.20 27.73 -32.16
CA LYS A 19 -7.35 28.20 -31.39
C LYS A 19 -7.22 27.88 -29.90
N LEU A 20 -6.83 26.65 -29.56
CA LEU A 20 -6.64 26.23 -28.17
C LEU A 20 -5.45 26.96 -27.53
N ALA A 21 -4.33 27.10 -28.22
CA ALA A 21 -3.14 27.79 -27.75
C ALA A 21 -3.45 29.25 -27.40
N LYS A 22 -4.19 29.93 -28.29
CA LYS A 22 -4.65 31.30 -28.04
C LYS A 22 -5.53 31.38 -26.79
N PHE A 23 -6.52 30.49 -26.65
CA PHE A 23 -7.35 30.44 -25.45
C PHE A 23 -6.54 30.21 -24.16
N LEU A 24 -5.62 29.24 -24.16
CA LEU A 24 -4.80 28.94 -22.98
C LEU A 24 -3.91 30.12 -22.58
N ARG A 25 -3.33 30.84 -23.55
CA ARG A 25 -2.48 32.00 -23.29
C ARG A 25 -3.28 33.21 -22.82
N ASP A 26 -4.34 33.55 -23.54
CA ASP A 26 -5.07 34.79 -23.31
C ASP A 26 -6.01 34.72 -22.10
N GLU A 27 -6.69 33.58 -21.91
CA GLU A 27 -7.72 33.44 -20.88
C GLU A 27 -7.20 32.77 -19.60
N LEU A 28 -6.24 31.84 -19.74
CA LEU A 28 -5.71 31.06 -18.61
C LEU A 28 -4.27 31.41 -18.23
N GLY A 29 -3.61 32.30 -18.98
CA GLY A 29 -2.24 32.75 -18.70
C GLY A 29 -1.18 31.65 -18.82
N ALA A 30 -1.42 30.60 -19.62
CA ALA A 30 -0.50 29.50 -19.77
C ALA A 30 0.71 29.88 -20.66
N GLU A 31 1.91 29.48 -20.23
CA GLU A 31 3.16 29.71 -20.98
C GLU A 31 3.73 28.39 -21.51
N PHE A 32 4.01 28.35 -22.83
CA PHE A 32 4.65 27.24 -23.52
C PHE A 32 5.19 27.71 -24.87
N PHE A 33 6.20 26.99 -25.40
CA PHE A 33 6.84 27.32 -26.67
C PHE A 33 5.86 27.39 -27.84
N ASP A 34 6.16 28.24 -28.81
CA ASP A 34 5.42 28.28 -30.06
C ASP A 34 5.52 26.96 -30.82
N GLU A 35 4.46 26.65 -31.57
CA GLU A 35 4.33 25.38 -32.31
C GLU A 35 4.38 24.12 -31.43
N ALA A 36 4.09 24.23 -30.13
CA ALA A 36 3.91 23.06 -29.28
C ALA A 36 2.67 22.24 -29.68
N GLY A 37 2.81 20.91 -29.69
CA GLY A 37 1.65 20.00 -29.68
C GLY A 37 0.92 20.11 -28.35
N ILE A 38 -0.41 20.13 -28.37
CA ILE A 38 -1.22 20.29 -27.15
C ILE A 38 -2.09 19.05 -26.95
N GLY A 39 -1.96 18.44 -25.78
CA GLY A 39 -2.80 17.31 -25.34
C GLY A 39 -3.58 17.66 -24.08
N VAL A 40 -4.73 17.01 -23.87
CA VAL A 40 -5.56 17.16 -22.69
C VAL A 40 -5.59 15.84 -21.91
N LYS A 41 -5.30 15.91 -20.61
CA LYS A 41 -5.35 14.77 -19.68
C LYS A 41 -6.56 14.90 -18.75
N PRO A 42 -7.75 14.43 -19.14
CA PRO A 42 -8.88 14.39 -18.23
C PRO A 42 -8.72 13.23 -17.24
N ILE A 43 -9.04 13.48 -15.96
CA ILE A 43 -9.21 12.45 -14.93
C ILE A 43 -10.43 12.87 -14.09
N SER A 44 -11.45 12.02 -14.01
CA SER A 44 -12.72 12.34 -13.35
C SER A 44 -12.92 11.58 -12.03
N PRO A 45 -13.72 12.12 -11.09
CA PRO A 45 -14.07 11.41 -9.86
C PRO A 45 -14.87 10.14 -10.17
N PHE A 46 -15.75 10.18 -11.18
CA PHE A 46 -16.57 9.02 -11.56
C PHE A 46 -15.70 7.83 -11.98
N ALA A 47 -14.79 8.02 -12.94
CA ALA A 47 -13.94 6.94 -13.43
C ALA A 47 -12.95 6.46 -12.36
N SER A 48 -12.35 7.38 -11.61
CA SER A 48 -11.40 7.07 -10.54
C SER A 48 -12.06 6.21 -9.46
N LYS A 49 -13.22 6.65 -8.94
CA LYS A 49 -13.97 5.91 -7.92
C LYS A 49 -14.43 4.55 -8.42
N ARG A 50 -14.86 4.44 -9.69
CA ARG A 50 -15.25 3.15 -10.29
C ARG A 50 -14.10 2.15 -10.28
N LEU A 51 -12.90 2.57 -10.69
CA LEU A 51 -11.71 1.71 -10.69
C LEU A 51 -11.31 1.30 -9.26
N VAL A 52 -11.16 2.28 -8.36
CA VAL A 52 -10.68 2.02 -7.00
C VAL A 52 -11.66 1.12 -6.24
N ARG A 53 -12.98 1.29 -6.44
CA ARG A 53 -13.99 0.39 -5.88
C ARG A 53 -13.76 -1.07 -6.28
N LYS A 54 -13.54 -1.33 -7.57
CA LYS A 54 -13.25 -2.69 -8.06
C LYS A 54 -11.93 -3.23 -7.50
N ALA A 55 -10.91 -2.39 -7.35
CA ALA A 55 -9.64 -2.78 -6.74
C ALA A 55 -9.79 -3.19 -5.27
N ILE A 56 -10.56 -2.42 -4.48
CA ILE A 56 -10.85 -2.73 -3.08
C ILE A 56 -11.71 -3.99 -2.96
N GLN A 57 -12.76 -4.12 -3.77
CA GLN A 57 -13.59 -5.33 -3.82
C GLN A 57 -12.75 -6.56 -4.15
N TYR A 58 -11.90 -6.48 -5.18
CA TYR A 58 -10.98 -7.56 -5.53
C TYR A 58 -10.05 -7.91 -4.37
N ALA A 59 -9.47 -6.90 -3.70
CA ALA A 59 -8.61 -7.12 -2.55
C ALA A 59 -9.33 -7.85 -1.41
N ILE A 60 -10.56 -7.45 -1.09
CA ILE A 60 -11.36 -8.09 -0.04
C ILE A 60 -11.71 -9.54 -0.43
N GLU A 61 -12.25 -9.75 -1.63
CA GLU A 61 -12.71 -11.07 -2.11
C GLU A 61 -11.57 -12.10 -2.22
N HIS A 62 -10.35 -11.64 -2.49
CA HIS A 62 -9.17 -12.48 -2.67
C HIS A 62 -8.21 -12.42 -1.48
N GLY A 63 -8.62 -11.80 -0.36
CA GLY A 63 -7.82 -11.72 0.86
C GLY A 63 -6.47 -11.01 0.68
N ARG A 64 -6.38 -10.01 -0.21
CA ARG A 64 -5.17 -9.23 -0.47
C ARG A 64 -4.94 -8.17 0.60
N ASP A 65 -3.67 -7.92 0.89
CA ASP A 65 -3.27 -7.14 2.05
C ASP A 65 -3.45 -5.64 1.84
N SER A 66 -3.28 -5.17 0.61
CA SER A 66 -3.25 -3.75 0.30
C SER A 66 -3.74 -3.41 -1.10
N VAL A 67 -4.27 -2.19 -1.21
CA VAL A 67 -4.48 -1.48 -2.47
C VAL A 67 -3.57 -0.25 -2.46
N THR A 68 -2.68 -0.16 -3.44
CA THR A 68 -1.75 0.95 -3.61
C THR A 68 -2.23 1.85 -4.75
N LEU A 69 -2.54 3.11 -4.43
CA LEU A 69 -2.87 4.14 -5.40
C LEU A 69 -1.59 4.70 -5.99
N VAL A 70 -1.35 4.50 -7.29
CA VAL A 70 -0.14 4.99 -7.96
C VAL A 70 -0.44 6.30 -8.69
N HIS A 71 0.35 7.34 -8.43
CA HIS A 71 0.10 8.67 -8.97
C HIS A 71 1.36 9.56 -8.99
N LYS A 72 1.41 10.60 -9.82
CA LYS A 72 2.42 11.68 -9.82
C LYS A 72 1.80 12.99 -9.34
N GLY A 73 1.03 12.89 -8.26
CA GLY A 73 0.21 13.99 -7.74
C GLY A 73 1.00 15.14 -7.09
N ASN A 74 2.28 14.94 -6.82
CA ASN A 74 3.18 16.03 -6.40
C ASN A 74 3.40 17.06 -7.52
N ILE A 75 3.41 16.61 -8.78
CA ILE A 75 3.51 17.46 -9.97
C ILE A 75 2.12 17.77 -10.54
N MET A 76 1.32 16.74 -10.79
CA MET A 76 0.00 16.85 -11.41
C MET A 76 -1.12 16.84 -10.35
N LYS A 77 -1.18 17.91 -9.55
CA LYS A 77 -2.04 18.03 -8.36
C LYS A 77 -3.53 17.80 -8.64
N PHE A 78 -4.03 18.32 -9.75
CA PHE A 78 -5.48 18.34 -10.06
C PHE A 78 -5.97 17.18 -10.94
N THR A 79 -5.08 16.29 -11.38
CA THR A 79 -5.44 15.07 -12.13
C THR A 79 -5.01 13.83 -11.36
N GLU A 80 -3.71 13.60 -11.24
CA GLU A 80 -3.17 12.43 -10.54
C GLU A 80 -3.27 12.58 -9.01
N GLY A 81 -3.08 13.79 -8.48
CA GLY A 81 -3.36 14.08 -7.07
C GLY A 81 -4.84 13.94 -6.74
N ALA A 82 -5.72 14.33 -7.65
CA ALA A 82 -7.16 14.15 -7.51
C ALA A 82 -7.57 12.66 -7.54
N PHE A 83 -7.00 11.85 -8.44
CA PHE A 83 -7.19 10.39 -8.46
C PHE A 83 -6.88 9.75 -7.09
N ARG A 84 -5.71 10.08 -6.52
CA ARG A 84 -5.33 9.60 -5.18
C ARG A 84 -6.37 10.01 -4.14
N ASN A 85 -6.72 11.30 -4.09
CA ASN A 85 -7.64 11.83 -3.09
C ASN A 85 -9.02 11.17 -3.19
N TRP A 86 -9.58 11.02 -4.39
CA TRP A 86 -10.86 10.33 -4.61
C TRP A 86 -10.80 8.85 -4.27
N GLY A 87 -9.65 8.20 -4.45
CA GLY A 87 -9.44 6.81 -4.02
C GLY A 87 -9.50 6.65 -2.50
N TYR A 88 -8.81 7.51 -1.76
CA TYR A 88 -8.90 7.54 -0.29
C TYR A 88 -10.30 7.92 0.21
N GLU A 89 -10.93 8.91 -0.42
CA GLU A 89 -12.31 9.31 -0.14
C GLU A 89 -13.27 8.12 -0.27
N LEU A 90 -13.20 7.38 -1.39
CA LEU A 90 -14.05 6.21 -1.61
C LEU A 90 -13.78 5.09 -0.60
N ALA A 91 -12.52 4.82 -0.27
CA ALA A 91 -12.19 3.80 0.73
C ALA A 91 -12.83 4.13 2.10
N ARG A 92 -12.71 5.39 2.52
CA ARG A 92 -13.30 5.88 3.78
C ARG A 92 -14.83 5.85 3.73
N ASP A 93 -15.44 6.29 2.64
CA ASP A 93 -16.88 6.52 2.58
C ASP A 93 -17.68 5.23 2.28
N GLU A 94 -17.13 4.31 1.47
CA GLU A 94 -17.82 3.08 1.06
C GLU A 94 -17.30 1.81 1.76
N PHE A 95 -16.06 1.82 2.28
CA PHE A 95 -15.43 0.66 2.92
C PHE A 95 -14.81 0.96 4.30
N PRO A 96 -15.43 1.75 5.20
CA PRO A 96 -14.83 2.15 6.49
C PRO A 96 -14.51 0.95 7.39
N ASP A 97 -15.37 -0.07 7.35
CA ASP A 97 -15.22 -1.27 8.18
C ASP A 97 -14.26 -2.31 7.59
N GLN A 98 -13.82 -2.13 6.35
CA GLN A 98 -12.98 -3.10 5.64
C GLN A 98 -11.64 -2.53 5.20
N THR A 99 -11.42 -1.23 5.34
CA THR A 99 -10.16 -0.59 4.97
C THR A 99 -9.56 0.18 6.14
N ILE A 100 -8.24 0.33 6.10
CA ILE A 100 -7.48 1.26 6.93
C ILE A 100 -6.42 1.93 6.06
N THR A 101 -6.02 3.14 6.40
CA THR A 101 -4.88 3.80 5.76
C THR A 101 -3.56 3.21 6.26
N GLU A 102 -2.51 3.35 5.45
CA GLU A 102 -1.14 3.04 5.91
C GLU A 102 -0.72 3.91 7.10
N ASN A 103 -1.31 5.10 7.29
CA ASN A 103 -1.08 5.89 8.50
C ASN A 103 -1.64 5.15 9.75
N GLU A 104 -2.90 4.74 9.69
CA GLU A 104 -3.56 4.04 10.79
C GLU A 104 -2.88 2.71 11.12
N LEU A 105 -2.41 1.97 10.11
CA LEU A 105 -1.64 0.74 10.31
C LEU A 105 -0.50 0.93 11.32
N TYR A 106 0.33 1.96 11.13
CA TYR A 106 1.49 2.18 12.00
C TYR A 106 1.13 2.81 13.34
N SER A 107 0.28 3.83 13.32
CA SER A 107 0.08 4.66 14.52
C SER A 107 -1.06 4.24 15.42
N VAL A 108 -2.04 3.48 14.90
CA VAL A 108 -3.12 2.88 15.71
C VAL A 108 -2.78 1.42 16.00
N TYR A 109 -2.30 0.69 15.00
CA TYR A 109 -2.12 -0.76 15.09
C TYR A 109 -0.66 -1.21 15.23
N GLY A 110 0.29 -0.28 15.39
CA GLY A 110 1.69 -0.61 15.66
C GLY A 110 2.36 -1.41 14.54
N GLY A 111 1.94 -1.22 13.29
CA GLY A 111 2.43 -1.96 12.13
C GLY A 111 1.74 -3.32 11.91
N LYS A 112 0.90 -3.77 12.84
CA LYS A 112 0.15 -5.02 12.75
C LYS A 112 -1.15 -4.81 11.97
N GLN A 113 -1.39 -5.57 10.91
CA GLN A 113 -2.59 -5.41 10.11
C GLN A 113 -3.78 -6.08 10.82
N PRO A 114 -4.87 -5.34 11.10
CA PRO A 114 -6.05 -5.95 11.71
C PRO A 114 -6.65 -7.03 10.77
N PRO A 115 -7.13 -8.17 11.31
CA PRO A 115 -7.75 -9.20 10.51
C PRO A 115 -8.91 -8.66 9.66
N GLY A 116 -8.94 -9.03 8.38
CA GLY A 116 -10.02 -8.65 7.45
C GLY A 116 -9.98 -7.19 6.95
N LYS A 117 -9.02 -6.37 7.39
CA LYS A 117 -8.82 -5.01 6.87
C LYS A 117 -7.85 -5.01 5.70
N VAL A 118 -8.13 -4.24 4.65
CA VAL A 118 -7.22 -3.95 3.53
C VAL A 118 -6.52 -2.61 3.77
N VAL A 119 -5.20 -2.57 3.61
CA VAL A 119 -4.42 -1.33 3.76
C VAL A 119 -4.49 -0.52 2.47
N ILE A 120 -5.03 0.70 2.56
CA ILE A 120 -5.00 1.68 1.47
C ILE A 120 -3.76 2.55 1.65
N LYS A 121 -2.92 2.55 0.62
CA LYS A 121 -1.67 3.31 0.58
C LYS A 121 -1.48 3.94 -0.79
N ASP A 122 -0.53 4.86 -0.90
CA ASP A 122 -0.18 5.49 -2.17
C ASP A 122 1.33 5.55 -2.38
N ARG A 123 1.75 5.52 -3.64
CA ARG A 123 3.15 5.70 -4.04
C ARG A 123 3.24 6.58 -5.26
N ILE A 124 4.34 7.33 -5.34
CA ILE A 124 4.60 8.19 -6.49
C ILE A 124 4.94 7.31 -7.70
N ALA A 125 4.47 7.69 -8.89
CA ALA A 125 4.58 6.88 -10.11
C ALA A 125 6.03 6.52 -10.51
N ASP A 126 7.02 7.33 -10.18
CA ASP A 126 8.43 7.02 -10.44
C ASP A 126 9.03 6.07 -9.40
N ILE A 127 8.78 6.31 -8.11
CA ILE A 127 9.35 5.47 -7.03
C ILE A 127 8.78 4.05 -7.06
N ILE A 128 7.55 3.85 -7.53
CA ILE A 128 6.94 2.52 -7.55
C ILE A 128 7.67 1.56 -8.50
N PHE A 129 8.26 2.03 -9.61
CA PHE A 129 9.11 1.18 -10.47
C PHE A 129 10.31 0.63 -9.70
N GLN A 130 10.94 1.48 -8.89
CA GLN A 130 12.07 1.06 -8.05
C GLN A 130 11.62 0.10 -6.95
N LEU A 131 10.49 0.38 -6.30
CA LEU A 131 9.99 -0.44 -5.20
C LEU A 131 9.51 -1.82 -5.67
N LEU A 132 8.95 -1.94 -6.87
CA LEU A 132 8.57 -3.25 -7.42
C LEU A 132 9.80 -4.13 -7.72
N GLN A 133 10.92 -3.54 -8.14
CA GLN A 133 12.18 -4.28 -8.32
C GLN A 133 12.84 -4.68 -7.00
N LEU A 134 12.86 -3.76 -6.03
CA LEU A 134 13.61 -3.95 -4.79
C LEU A 134 12.80 -4.65 -3.69
N ARG A 135 11.48 -4.44 -3.68
CA ARG A 135 10.56 -4.82 -2.58
C ARG A 135 9.18 -5.24 -3.11
N PRO A 136 9.09 -6.16 -4.10
CA PRO A 136 7.82 -6.55 -4.73
C PRO A 136 6.79 -7.09 -3.73
N GLU A 137 7.25 -7.82 -2.71
CA GLU A 137 6.43 -8.44 -1.66
C GLU A 137 5.59 -7.44 -0.85
N GLU A 138 5.92 -6.15 -0.89
CA GLU A 138 5.11 -5.13 -0.21
C GLU A 138 3.82 -4.77 -0.93
N PHE A 139 3.65 -5.16 -2.19
CA PHE A 139 2.54 -4.73 -3.04
C PHE A 139 1.66 -5.91 -3.42
N SER A 140 0.33 -5.69 -3.37
CA SER A 140 -0.64 -6.72 -3.74
C SER A 140 -1.53 -6.27 -4.89
N VAL A 141 -2.35 -5.24 -4.67
CA VAL A 141 -3.19 -4.63 -5.72
C VAL A 141 -2.69 -3.23 -5.99
N LEU A 142 -2.41 -2.93 -7.26
CA LEU A 142 -2.08 -1.58 -7.72
C LEU A 142 -3.28 -0.99 -8.45
N ALA A 143 -3.75 0.17 -8.01
CA ALA A 143 -4.81 0.93 -8.69
C ALA A 143 -4.20 2.22 -9.24
N THR A 144 -4.42 2.47 -10.53
CA THR A 144 -3.66 3.49 -11.27
C THR A 144 -4.48 4.02 -12.45
N MET A 145 -4.12 5.21 -12.94
CA MET A 145 -4.65 5.75 -14.18
C MET A 145 -4.05 5.04 -15.39
N ASN A 146 -4.62 5.31 -16.57
CA ASN A 146 -4.39 4.58 -17.81
C ASN A 146 -2.89 4.48 -18.15
N LEU A 147 -2.19 5.62 -18.27
CA LEU A 147 -0.79 5.65 -18.71
C LEU A 147 0.14 4.96 -17.69
N ASN A 148 0.00 5.30 -16.41
CA ASN A 148 0.81 4.72 -15.34
C ASN A 148 0.58 3.20 -15.24
N GLY A 149 -0.66 2.74 -15.45
CA GLY A 149 -0.99 1.31 -15.46
C GLY A 149 -0.33 0.55 -16.58
N ASP A 150 -0.39 1.09 -17.80
CA ASP A 150 0.22 0.51 -18.98
C ASP A 150 1.74 0.31 -18.79
N TYR A 151 2.44 1.35 -18.34
CA TYR A 151 3.88 1.26 -18.13
C TYR A 151 4.26 0.30 -17.00
N LEU A 152 3.50 0.33 -15.90
CA LEU A 152 3.81 -0.52 -14.74
C LEU A 152 3.51 -1.99 -15.00
N SER A 153 2.40 -2.30 -15.67
CA SER A 153 2.07 -3.70 -15.98
C SER A 153 3.12 -4.32 -16.88
N ASP A 154 3.61 -3.58 -17.87
CA ASP A 154 4.67 -4.05 -18.78
C ASP A 154 6.01 -4.24 -18.06
N ALA A 155 6.39 -3.29 -17.20
CA ALA A 155 7.62 -3.39 -16.42
C ALA A 155 7.60 -4.61 -15.49
N VAL A 156 6.51 -4.81 -14.73
CA VAL A 156 6.38 -5.96 -13.83
C VAL A 156 6.28 -7.27 -14.61
N ALA A 157 5.58 -7.28 -15.75
CA ALA A 157 5.55 -8.46 -16.62
C ALA A 157 6.95 -8.83 -17.09
N ALA A 158 7.80 -7.84 -17.44
CA ALA A 158 9.18 -8.07 -17.84
C ALA A 158 10.03 -8.71 -16.73
N GLU A 159 9.83 -8.33 -15.47
CA GLU A 159 10.55 -8.89 -14.31
C GLU A 159 10.27 -10.38 -14.09
N VAL A 160 9.05 -10.85 -14.41
CA VAL A 160 8.60 -12.23 -14.12
C VAL A 160 8.68 -13.18 -15.32
N GLY A 161 9.26 -12.76 -16.45
CA GLY A 161 9.43 -13.61 -17.64
C GLY A 161 8.87 -13.03 -18.95
N GLY A 162 8.31 -11.83 -18.91
CA GLY A 162 7.89 -11.06 -20.08
C GLY A 162 6.38 -11.06 -20.35
N ILE A 163 5.96 -10.15 -21.24
CA ILE A 163 4.55 -9.96 -21.63
C ILE A 163 3.91 -11.19 -22.28
N GLY A 164 4.71 -12.13 -22.80
CA GLY A 164 4.24 -13.36 -23.45
C GLY A 164 3.52 -14.32 -22.51
N ILE A 165 3.65 -14.12 -21.20
CA ILE A 165 3.02 -14.94 -20.15
C ILE A 165 2.12 -14.13 -19.22
N ALA A 166 2.02 -12.81 -19.41
CA ALA A 166 1.16 -11.97 -18.61
C ALA A 166 -0.29 -12.11 -19.09
N PRO A 167 -1.24 -12.52 -18.23
CA PRO A 167 -2.65 -12.54 -18.57
C PRO A 167 -3.27 -11.13 -18.51
N GLY A 168 -4.40 -10.96 -19.18
CA GLY A 168 -5.09 -9.68 -19.32
C GLY A 168 -6.61 -9.83 -19.25
N ALA A 169 -7.26 -8.82 -18.66
CA ALA A 169 -8.72 -8.73 -18.60
C ALA A 169 -9.19 -7.29 -18.65
N ASN A 170 -10.23 -7.04 -19.45
CA ASN A 170 -10.99 -5.82 -19.50
C ASN A 170 -12.35 -6.04 -18.84
N MET A 171 -12.56 -5.45 -17.66
CA MET A 171 -13.75 -5.69 -16.84
C MET A 171 -14.58 -4.43 -16.61
N ALA A 172 -15.90 -4.60 -16.67
CA ALA A 172 -16.91 -3.63 -16.26
C ALA A 172 -17.80 -4.24 -15.16
N ASP A 173 -18.99 -3.68 -14.93
CA ASP A 173 -19.86 -4.15 -13.84
C ASP A 173 -20.56 -5.48 -14.13
N HIS A 174 -20.88 -5.75 -15.41
CA HIS A 174 -21.64 -6.93 -15.82
C HIS A 174 -21.04 -7.67 -17.03
N VAL A 175 -19.89 -7.20 -17.52
CA VAL A 175 -19.20 -7.80 -18.67
C VAL A 175 -17.70 -7.79 -18.40
N ALA A 176 -17.05 -8.88 -18.79
CA ALA A 176 -15.61 -9.04 -18.74
C ALA A 176 -15.15 -9.68 -20.06
N VAL A 177 -14.04 -9.18 -20.59
CA VAL A 177 -13.34 -9.73 -21.76
C VAL A 177 -11.95 -10.11 -21.31
N PHE A 178 -11.56 -11.36 -21.57
CA PHE A 178 -10.25 -11.89 -21.18
C PHE A 178 -9.43 -12.10 -22.45
N GLU A 179 -8.26 -11.48 -22.52
CA GLU A 179 -7.43 -11.46 -23.72
C GLU A 179 -5.95 -11.55 -23.36
N ALA A 180 -5.14 -11.96 -24.32
CA ALA A 180 -3.70 -11.94 -24.14
C ALA A 180 -3.18 -10.50 -24.14
N THR A 181 -2.23 -10.17 -23.27
CA THR A 181 -1.64 -8.82 -23.21
C THR A 181 -0.75 -8.53 -24.42
N HIS A 182 -0.19 -9.55 -25.06
CA HIS A 182 0.66 -9.39 -26.23
C HIS A 182 -0.13 -9.08 -27.51
N GLY A 183 0.52 -8.43 -28.48
CA GLY A 183 -0.04 -8.20 -29.81
C GLY A 183 -0.09 -9.45 -30.71
N THR A 184 -0.39 -9.24 -32.00
CA THR A 184 -0.65 -10.32 -32.98
C THR A 184 0.57 -11.11 -33.45
N ALA A 185 1.79 -10.62 -33.17
CA ALA A 185 3.07 -11.23 -33.54
C ALA A 185 3.11 -11.86 -34.97
N PRO A 186 2.89 -11.09 -36.06
CA PRO A 186 2.65 -11.63 -37.41
C PRO A 186 3.74 -12.57 -37.95
N LYS A 187 5.00 -12.39 -37.52
CA LYS A 187 6.14 -13.21 -37.92
C LYS A 187 6.04 -14.67 -37.47
N TYR A 188 5.19 -14.97 -36.48
CA TYR A 188 5.02 -16.31 -35.92
C TYR A 188 3.66 -16.96 -36.26
N ALA A 189 2.85 -16.31 -37.09
CA ALA A 189 1.54 -16.82 -37.48
C ALA A 189 1.66 -18.17 -38.19
N ASN A 190 0.83 -19.15 -37.77
CA ASN A 190 0.76 -20.50 -38.33
C ASN A 190 2.05 -21.33 -38.25
N LEU A 191 3.01 -20.96 -37.39
CA LEU A 191 4.29 -21.67 -37.24
C LEU A 191 4.29 -22.72 -36.12
N ASP A 192 3.19 -22.86 -35.37
CA ASP A 192 3.10 -23.74 -34.19
C ASP A 192 4.24 -23.49 -33.18
N LYS A 193 4.61 -22.21 -32.99
CA LYS A 193 5.83 -21.81 -32.27
C LYS A 193 5.59 -20.96 -31.03
N VAL A 194 4.53 -20.14 -31.01
CA VAL A 194 4.31 -19.15 -29.93
C VAL A 194 3.93 -19.81 -28.61
N ASN A 195 4.30 -19.17 -27.51
CA ASN A 195 3.84 -19.58 -26.19
C ASN A 195 2.35 -19.24 -26.02
N PRO A 196 1.47 -20.22 -25.71
CA PRO A 196 0.05 -19.96 -25.48
C PRO A 196 -0.24 -19.47 -24.04
N GLY A 197 0.79 -19.27 -23.21
CA GLY A 197 0.69 -18.99 -21.78
C GLY A 197 -0.16 -17.79 -21.43
N SER A 198 0.08 -16.62 -22.02
CA SER A 198 -0.72 -15.41 -21.76
C SER A 198 -2.22 -15.65 -22.01
N LEU A 199 -2.60 -16.17 -23.19
CA LEU A 199 -4.00 -16.44 -23.52
C LEU A 199 -4.62 -17.51 -22.61
N MET A 200 -3.85 -18.54 -22.27
CA MET A 200 -4.30 -19.60 -21.37
C MET A 200 -4.57 -19.06 -19.96
N LEU A 201 -3.66 -18.24 -19.42
CA LEU A 201 -3.80 -17.61 -18.11
C LEU A 201 -4.92 -16.56 -18.10
N SER A 202 -5.19 -15.87 -19.22
CA SER A 202 -6.40 -15.05 -19.36
C SER A 202 -7.67 -15.92 -19.30
N GLY A 203 -7.63 -17.13 -19.89
CA GLY A 203 -8.67 -18.13 -19.70
C GLY A 203 -8.82 -18.60 -18.25
N VAL A 204 -7.72 -18.73 -17.50
CA VAL A 204 -7.73 -19.00 -16.05
C VAL A 204 -8.42 -17.86 -15.29
N MET A 205 -8.11 -16.60 -15.59
CA MET A 205 -8.80 -15.44 -15.01
C MET A 205 -10.31 -15.45 -15.31
N MET A 206 -10.70 -15.87 -16.52
CA MET A 206 -12.11 -16.02 -16.89
C MET A 206 -12.81 -17.07 -16.03
N LEU A 207 -12.18 -18.24 -15.84
CA LEU A 207 -12.73 -19.30 -14.99
C LEU A 207 -12.87 -18.85 -13.54
N GLN A 208 -11.88 -18.11 -13.01
CA GLN A 208 -11.95 -17.51 -11.68
C GLN A 208 -13.11 -16.52 -11.56
N TYR A 209 -13.30 -15.66 -12.56
CA TYR A 209 -14.42 -14.71 -12.63
C TYR A 209 -15.79 -15.41 -12.66
N MET A 210 -15.89 -16.56 -13.32
CA MET A 210 -17.10 -17.40 -13.35
C MET A 210 -17.31 -18.24 -12.08
N GLY A 211 -16.35 -18.21 -11.14
CA GLY A 211 -16.38 -19.00 -9.90
C GLY A 211 -15.89 -20.45 -10.05
N TRP A 212 -15.35 -20.84 -11.21
CA TRP A 212 -14.85 -22.19 -11.49
C TRP A 212 -13.40 -22.36 -11.02
N LYS A 213 -13.17 -22.14 -9.73
CA LYS A 213 -11.84 -22.06 -9.11
C LYS A 213 -11.05 -23.36 -9.26
N GLU A 214 -11.70 -24.51 -9.15
CA GLU A 214 -11.03 -25.81 -9.26
C GLU A 214 -10.46 -26.04 -10.66
N ALA A 215 -11.14 -25.55 -11.70
CA ALA A 215 -10.66 -25.65 -13.08
C ALA A 215 -9.47 -24.69 -13.32
N ALA A 216 -9.57 -23.46 -12.80
CA ALA A 216 -8.50 -22.47 -12.83
C ALA A 216 -7.23 -22.99 -12.15
N ASP A 217 -7.34 -23.44 -10.89
CA ASP A 217 -6.22 -23.99 -10.11
C ASP A 217 -5.56 -25.17 -10.84
N LEU A 218 -6.37 -26.07 -11.45
CA LEU A 218 -5.86 -27.24 -12.15
C LEU A 218 -4.97 -26.86 -13.36
N ILE A 219 -5.38 -25.86 -14.14
CA ILE A 219 -4.61 -25.37 -15.30
C ILE A 219 -3.31 -24.71 -14.81
N GLU A 220 -3.39 -23.86 -13.80
CA GLU A 220 -2.25 -23.07 -13.31
C GLU A 220 -1.16 -23.97 -12.72
N ILE A 221 -1.54 -25.01 -11.96
CA ILE A 221 -0.58 -25.96 -11.40
C ILE A 221 0.02 -26.84 -12.50
N ALA A 222 -0.79 -27.31 -13.45
CA ALA A 222 -0.29 -28.10 -14.57
C ALA A 222 0.72 -27.31 -15.42
N LEU A 223 0.42 -26.05 -15.75
CA LEU A 223 1.33 -25.16 -16.45
C LEU A 223 2.65 -24.98 -15.69
N THR A 224 2.56 -24.70 -14.38
CA THR A 224 3.74 -24.54 -13.52
C THR A 224 4.62 -25.79 -13.53
N GLN A 225 4.03 -26.97 -13.46
CA GLN A 225 4.76 -28.24 -13.48
C GLN A 225 5.41 -28.53 -14.85
N VAL A 226 4.73 -28.25 -15.96
CA VAL A 226 5.33 -28.42 -17.30
C VAL A 226 6.55 -27.50 -17.47
N ILE A 227 6.46 -26.25 -16.99
CA ILE A 227 7.58 -25.31 -17.00
C ILE A 227 8.72 -25.81 -16.09
N ALA A 228 8.40 -26.33 -14.90
CA ALA A 228 9.39 -26.89 -13.97
C ALA A 228 10.11 -28.13 -14.54
N ASP A 229 9.42 -28.95 -15.34
CA ASP A 229 9.99 -30.07 -16.09
C ASP A 229 10.89 -29.62 -17.27
N LYS A 230 11.04 -28.30 -17.47
CA LYS A 230 11.85 -27.66 -18.53
C LYS A 230 11.49 -28.11 -19.95
N THR A 231 10.26 -28.55 -20.18
CA THR A 231 9.76 -28.86 -21.53
C THR A 231 8.83 -27.76 -21.98
N VAL A 232 9.36 -26.78 -22.72
CA VAL A 232 8.77 -25.45 -22.87
C VAL A 232 8.88 -24.92 -24.29
N THR A 233 8.14 -23.86 -24.62
CA THR A 233 8.27 -23.18 -25.92
C THR A 233 9.58 -22.38 -26.03
N TYR A 234 9.94 -21.97 -27.25
CA TYR A 234 11.24 -21.37 -27.58
C TYR A 234 11.63 -20.14 -26.73
N ASP A 235 10.63 -19.37 -26.30
CA ASP A 235 10.77 -18.14 -25.54
C ASP A 235 11.24 -18.37 -24.11
N PHE A 236 10.82 -19.48 -23.49
CA PHE A 236 11.38 -19.97 -22.24
C PHE A 236 12.68 -20.75 -22.45
N ALA A 237 12.74 -21.59 -23.48
CA ALA A 237 13.88 -22.48 -23.72
C ALA A 237 15.20 -21.68 -23.86
N ARG A 238 15.16 -20.50 -24.50
CA ARG A 238 16.32 -19.60 -24.63
C ARG A 238 16.80 -18.97 -23.30
N GLN A 239 16.01 -19.06 -22.23
CA GLN A 239 16.32 -18.51 -20.90
C GLN A 239 16.60 -19.60 -19.86
N MET A 240 16.53 -20.88 -20.24
CA MET A 240 16.60 -22.02 -19.32
C MET A 240 17.65 -23.04 -19.77
N ASP A 241 18.67 -23.25 -18.93
CA ASP A 241 19.66 -24.29 -19.17
C ASP A 241 19.04 -25.69 -19.11
N GLY A 242 19.32 -26.50 -20.15
CA GLY A 242 18.83 -27.87 -20.27
C GLY A 242 17.34 -27.99 -20.62
N ALA A 243 16.72 -26.94 -21.15
CA ALA A 243 15.34 -26.99 -21.60
C ALA A 243 15.18 -27.77 -22.91
N THR A 244 14.06 -28.49 -23.02
CA THR A 244 13.62 -29.13 -24.25
C THR A 244 12.59 -28.21 -24.92
N GLU A 245 12.95 -27.63 -26.06
CA GLU A 245 12.03 -26.80 -26.86
C GLU A 245 10.94 -27.67 -27.50
N VAL A 246 9.68 -27.26 -27.36
CA VAL A 246 8.51 -27.90 -27.98
C VAL A 246 7.62 -26.89 -28.71
N PRO A 247 6.88 -27.32 -29.76
CA PRO A 247 5.91 -26.47 -30.44
C PRO A 247 4.68 -26.14 -29.57
N THR A 248 3.90 -25.14 -29.97
CA THR A 248 2.69 -24.65 -29.25
C THR A 248 1.71 -25.78 -28.96
N SER A 249 1.39 -26.59 -29.97
CA SER A 249 0.48 -27.74 -29.88
C SER A 249 0.95 -28.74 -28.83
N LYS A 250 2.23 -29.11 -28.88
CA LYS A 250 2.83 -30.07 -27.96
C LYS A 250 2.88 -29.54 -26.52
N PHE A 251 3.13 -28.24 -26.35
CA PHE A 251 3.08 -27.60 -25.04
C PHE A 251 1.67 -27.70 -24.43
N GLY A 252 0.63 -27.45 -25.23
CA GLY A 252 -0.77 -27.68 -24.84
C GLY A 252 -1.06 -29.13 -24.44
N ASP A 253 -0.59 -30.10 -25.23
CA ASP A 253 -0.77 -31.54 -24.93
C ASP A 253 -0.13 -31.93 -23.59
N LEU A 254 1.05 -31.40 -23.28
CA LEU A 254 1.76 -31.67 -22.03
C LEU A 254 0.96 -31.17 -20.82
N ILE A 255 0.37 -29.98 -20.92
CA ILE A 255 -0.47 -29.41 -19.87
C ILE A 255 -1.71 -30.27 -19.68
N ILE A 256 -2.39 -30.66 -20.77
CA ILE A 256 -3.56 -31.56 -20.72
C ILE A 256 -3.19 -32.90 -20.06
N ALA A 257 -2.03 -33.46 -20.41
CA ALA A 257 -1.55 -34.71 -19.81
C ALA A 257 -1.31 -34.57 -18.30
N LYS A 258 -0.68 -33.47 -17.86
CA LYS A 258 -0.46 -33.19 -16.43
C LYS A 258 -1.78 -33.04 -15.66
N MET A 259 -2.74 -32.31 -16.22
CA MET A 259 -4.08 -32.15 -15.63
C MET A 259 -4.77 -33.51 -15.42
N LYS A 260 -4.68 -34.42 -16.41
CA LYS A 260 -5.27 -35.77 -16.34
C LYS A 260 -4.55 -36.69 -15.35
N ALA A 261 -3.22 -36.62 -15.28
CA ALA A 261 -2.42 -37.54 -14.48
C ALA A 261 -2.50 -37.27 -12.96
N HIS A 262 -2.77 -36.03 -12.54
CA HIS A 262 -2.55 -35.62 -11.15
C HIS A 262 -3.71 -34.89 -10.46
N GLY A 263 -4.96 -34.97 -10.96
CA GLY A 263 -6.10 -34.20 -10.40
C GLY A 263 -6.30 -34.25 -8.87
N ALA A 264 -5.94 -35.34 -8.17
CA ALA A 264 -5.97 -35.41 -6.71
C ALA A 264 -4.68 -34.88 -6.03
N ALA A 265 -3.50 -35.16 -6.59
CA ALA A 265 -2.23 -34.68 -6.06
C ALA A 265 -2.05 -33.16 -6.23
N LEU A 266 -2.58 -32.60 -7.33
CA LEU A 266 -2.54 -31.17 -7.61
C LEU A 266 -3.37 -30.38 -6.59
N ARG A 267 -4.51 -30.92 -6.12
CA ARG A 267 -5.30 -30.26 -5.06
C ARG A 267 -4.53 -30.15 -3.74
N ALA A 268 -3.76 -31.18 -3.39
CA ALA A 268 -2.90 -31.13 -2.20
C ALA A 268 -1.75 -30.12 -2.37
N GLU A 269 -1.23 -29.96 -3.58
CA GLU A 269 -0.20 -28.97 -3.88
C GLU A 269 -0.72 -27.53 -3.85
N ALA A 270 -1.94 -27.29 -4.37
CA ALA A 270 -2.63 -26.01 -4.25
C ALA A 270 -2.76 -25.58 -2.78
N GLU A 271 -3.14 -26.51 -1.91
CA GLU A 271 -3.30 -26.26 -0.48
C GLU A 271 -1.96 -25.95 0.22
N ARG A 272 -0.90 -26.70 -0.11
CA ARG A 272 0.45 -26.39 0.39
C ARG A 272 0.92 -25.00 -0.03
N ARG A 273 0.66 -24.61 -1.28
CA ARG A 273 1.03 -23.27 -1.79
C ARG A 273 0.27 -22.16 -1.06
N ARG A 274 -1.03 -22.36 -0.78
CA ARG A 274 -1.83 -21.44 0.04
C ARG A 274 -1.23 -21.27 1.44
N GLN A 275 -0.90 -22.38 2.11
CA GLN A 275 -0.28 -22.35 3.43
C GLN A 275 1.10 -21.67 3.45
N ALA A 276 1.91 -21.89 2.40
CA ALA A 276 3.21 -21.24 2.28
C ALA A 276 3.08 -19.72 2.15
N LEU A 277 2.16 -19.24 1.29
CA LEU A 277 1.88 -17.81 1.14
C LEU A 277 1.36 -17.18 2.44
N GLU A 278 0.49 -17.88 3.18
CA GLU A 278 0.04 -17.40 4.49
C GLU A 278 1.18 -17.30 5.51
N ALA A 279 2.11 -18.26 5.50
CA ALA A 279 3.27 -18.25 6.40
C ALA A 279 4.23 -17.10 6.08
N GLU A 280 4.53 -16.88 4.79
CA GLU A 280 5.34 -15.76 4.30
C GLU A 280 4.71 -14.40 4.70
N ARG A 281 3.40 -14.27 4.51
CA ARG A 281 2.64 -13.09 4.95
C ARG A 281 2.79 -12.81 6.44
N ARG A 282 2.66 -13.84 7.29
CA ARG A 282 2.84 -13.70 8.75
C ARG A 282 4.27 -13.28 9.12
N ALA A 283 5.28 -13.75 8.38
CA ALA A 283 6.66 -13.38 8.61
C ALA A 283 6.91 -11.89 8.30
N LEU A 284 6.38 -11.39 7.17
CA LEU A 284 6.47 -9.98 6.79
C LEU A 284 5.77 -9.06 7.81
N GLU A 285 4.59 -9.46 8.28
CA GLU A 285 3.87 -8.71 9.32
C GLU A 285 4.68 -8.65 10.63
N ALA A 286 5.27 -9.77 11.05
CA ALA A 286 6.11 -9.81 12.26
C ALA A 286 7.31 -8.86 12.15
N GLN A 287 7.92 -8.75 10.97
CA GLN A 287 9.01 -7.80 10.71
C GLN A 287 8.55 -6.34 10.80
N ARG A 288 7.37 -6.01 10.26
CA ARG A 288 6.79 -4.64 10.35
C ARG A 288 6.50 -4.22 11.78
N VAL A 289 6.04 -5.16 12.61
CA VAL A 289 5.74 -4.92 14.04
C VAL A 289 7.03 -4.73 14.86
N ALA A 290 8.12 -5.42 14.49
CA ALA A 290 9.37 -5.36 15.25
C ALA A 290 10.08 -4.00 15.16
N ASP A 291 10.07 -3.34 14.00
CA ASP A 291 10.63 -1.99 13.83
C ASP A 291 9.78 -1.15 12.85
N PRO A 292 8.69 -0.52 13.34
CA PRO A 292 7.78 0.28 12.52
C PRO A 292 8.47 1.43 11.78
N LEU A 293 9.46 2.06 12.41
CA LEU A 293 10.16 3.22 11.82
C LEU A 293 11.06 2.77 10.67
N GLN A 294 11.81 1.67 10.82
CA GLN A 294 12.59 1.09 9.72
C GLN A 294 11.70 0.60 8.57
N ALA A 295 10.54 0.00 8.88
CA ALA A 295 9.58 -0.39 7.86
C ALA A 295 9.04 0.82 7.08
N MET A 296 8.74 1.93 7.75
CA MET A 296 8.33 3.19 7.10
C MET A 296 9.45 3.76 6.21
N LEU A 297 10.70 3.75 6.69
CA LEU A 297 11.88 4.20 5.94
C LEU A 297 12.09 3.42 4.66
N ALA A 298 12.11 2.09 4.79
CA ALA A 298 12.30 1.21 3.65
C ALA A 298 11.19 1.36 2.60
N SER A 299 9.98 1.75 3.03
CA SER A 299 8.81 1.93 2.15
C SER A 299 8.81 3.23 1.35
N GLY A 300 9.79 4.12 1.59
CA GLY A 300 9.95 5.41 0.90
C GLY A 300 9.03 6.51 1.41
N ARG A 301 8.47 6.38 2.61
CA ARG A 301 7.46 7.30 3.17
C ARG A 301 8.10 8.39 4.02
N MET A 302 7.81 9.66 3.75
CA MET A 302 8.05 10.75 4.70
C MET A 302 6.81 10.96 5.59
N PRO A 303 6.91 10.82 6.92
CA PRO A 303 5.83 11.19 7.81
C PRO A 303 5.71 12.72 7.88
N THR A 304 4.57 13.27 7.48
CA THR A 304 4.32 14.72 7.49
C THR A 304 3.44 15.18 8.66
N THR A 305 2.81 14.24 9.37
CA THR A 305 1.89 14.54 10.48
C THR A 305 2.29 13.82 11.76
N VAL A 306 1.82 14.35 12.90
CA VAL A 306 1.92 13.75 14.24
C VAL A 306 1.48 12.29 14.24
N GLY A 307 0.33 12.02 13.63
CA GLY A 307 -0.19 10.67 13.48
C GLY A 307 0.74 9.75 12.71
N GLY A 308 1.59 10.27 11.83
CA GLY A 308 2.57 9.48 11.08
C GLY A 308 3.73 8.96 11.93
N ILE A 309 4.06 9.60 13.06
CA ILE A 309 5.22 9.22 13.90
C ILE A 309 4.86 8.83 15.34
N MET A 310 3.59 8.99 15.73
CA MET A 310 3.19 8.73 17.10
C MET A 310 3.34 7.26 17.48
N SER A 311 3.78 7.03 18.71
CA SER A 311 3.78 5.71 19.33
C SER A 311 2.48 5.47 20.09
N PRO A 312 1.99 4.22 20.18
CA PRO A 312 0.85 3.87 21.02
C PRO A 312 1.12 4.21 22.49
N VAL A 313 0.06 4.59 23.22
CA VAL A 313 0.15 4.88 24.64
C VAL A 313 -0.07 3.62 25.48
N VAL A 314 0.77 3.43 26.50
CA VAL A 314 0.55 2.42 27.55
C VAL A 314 -0.24 3.07 28.67
N THR A 315 -1.35 2.45 29.08
CA THR A 315 -2.26 3.01 30.11
C THR A 315 -2.18 2.22 31.40
N VAL A 316 -2.25 2.92 32.54
CA VAL A 316 -2.36 2.37 33.89
C VAL A 316 -3.52 3.03 34.64
N LYS A 317 -4.05 2.35 35.66
CA LYS A 317 -5.16 2.89 36.45
C LYS A 317 -4.69 4.01 37.37
N ASN A 318 -5.62 4.86 37.74
CA ASN A 318 -5.35 6.00 38.62
C ASN A 318 -4.90 5.56 40.03
N ASP A 319 -5.46 4.44 40.51
CA ASP A 319 -5.23 3.84 41.83
C ASP A 319 -4.09 2.80 41.86
N ASP A 320 -3.50 2.47 40.70
CA ASP A 320 -2.31 1.63 40.64
C ASP A 320 -1.17 2.28 41.43
N MET A 321 -0.35 1.47 42.09
CA MET A 321 0.82 1.97 42.82
C MET A 321 1.95 2.32 41.83
N VAL A 322 2.75 3.34 42.15
CA VAL A 322 3.84 3.80 41.27
C VAL A 322 4.81 2.68 40.90
N ASN A 323 5.10 1.74 41.81
CA ASN A 323 5.95 0.58 41.49
C ASN A 323 5.37 -0.33 40.40
N VAL A 324 4.04 -0.48 40.33
CA VAL A 324 3.37 -1.27 39.29
C VAL A 324 3.51 -0.58 37.95
N ALA A 325 3.24 0.72 37.89
CA ALA A 325 3.43 1.51 36.68
C ALA A 325 4.90 1.56 36.22
N MET A 326 5.86 1.65 37.16
CA MET A 326 7.29 1.53 36.84
C MET A 326 7.63 0.16 36.25
N HIS A 327 7.04 -0.92 36.75
CA HIS A 327 7.24 -2.26 36.19
C HIS A 327 6.70 -2.35 34.76
N VAL A 328 5.49 -1.81 34.51
CA VAL A 328 4.90 -1.71 33.17
C VAL A 328 5.80 -0.88 32.23
N MET A 329 6.36 0.23 32.71
CA MET A 329 7.29 1.06 31.95
C MET A 329 8.55 0.29 31.53
N ILE A 330 9.13 -0.50 32.45
CA ILE A 330 10.31 -1.34 32.16
C ILE A 330 9.95 -2.47 31.19
N GLU A 331 8.87 -3.20 31.46
CA GLU A 331 8.42 -4.33 30.65
C GLU A 331 8.11 -3.90 29.20
N LYS A 332 7.44 -2.76 29.03
CA LYS A 332 7.09 -2.21 27.71
C LYS A 332 8.20 -1.33 27.12
N SER A 333 9.32 -1.15 27.82
CA SER A 333 10.43 -0.29 27.39
C SER A 333 9.99 1.14 27.04
N VAL A 334 9.13 1.74 27.87
CA VAL A 334 8.60 3.11 27.68
C VAL A 334 8.98 4.04 28.83
N ASN A 335 9.16 5.33 28.51
CA ASN A 335 9.52 6.37 29.48
C ASN A 335 8.31 7.17 30.02
N ALA A 336 7.10 6.80 29.59
CA ALA A 336 5.85 7.37 30.08
C ALA A 336 4.72 6.34 30.04
N VAL A 337 3.74 6.54 30.92
CA VAL A 337 2.42 5.89 30.85
C VAL A 337 1.32 6.93 30.97
N MET A 338 0.21 6.68 30.26
CA MET A 338 -1.04 7.41 30.45
C MET A 338 -1.75 6.88 31.69
N VAL A 339 -2.34 7.80 32.44
CA VAL A 339 -3.03 7.51 33.69
C VAL A 339 -4.50 7.76 33.46
N GLU A 340 -5.32 6.75 33.73
CA GLU A 340 -6.77 6.81 33.56
C GLU A 340 -7.38 8.05 34.24
N PRO A 341 -8.54 8.54 33.72
CA PRO A 341 -9.22 9.71 34.23
C PRO A 341 -9.38 9.68 35.76
N ASP A 342 -9.12 10.80 36.41
CA ASP A 342 -9.48 10.96 37.81
C ASP A 342 -11.01 11.11 37.99
N ALA A 343 -11.46 11.30 39.24
CA ALA A 343 -12.87 11.50 39.55
C ALA A 343 -13.51 12.71 38.83
N SER A 344 -12.71 13.62 38.27
CA SER A 344 -13.17 14.77 37.47
C SER A 344 -13.12 14.52 35.96
N GLY A 345 -12.75 13.32 35.52
CA GLY A 345 -12.72 12.92 34.11
C GLY A 345 -11.42 13.29 33.37
N HIS A 346 -10.38 13.78 34.07
CA HIS A 346 -9.15 14.23 33.42
C HIS A 346 -8.06 13.16 33.39
N TRP A 347 -7.64 12.81 32.18
CA TRP A 347 -6.46 11.97 31.94
C TRP A 347 -5.18 12.62 32.49
N GLY A 348 -4.25 11.78 32.95
CA GLY A 348 -2.93 12.20 33.41
C GLY A 348 -1.80 11.48 32.67
N ILE A 349 -0.57 11.94 32.87
CA ILE A 349 0.64 11.28 32.37
C ILE A 349 1.64 11.14 33.51
N MET A 350 2.26 9.97 33.63
CA MET A 350 3.38 9.75 34.54
C MET A 350 4.65 9.49 33.72
N THR A 351 5.70 10.24 33.99
CA THR A 351 7.00 10.14 33.32
C THR A 351 8.10 9.69 34.28
N ASP A 352 9.23 9.22 33.75
CA ASP A 352 10.48 9.04 34.51
C ASP A 352 10.86 10.25 35.37
N ARG A 353 10.68 11.47 34.82
CA ARG A 353 10.91 12.73 35.54
C ARG A 353 9.97 12.93 36.73
N ASP A 354 8.71 12.49 36.62
CA ASP A 354 7.77 12.55 37.74
C ASP A 354 8.18 11.60 38.86
N VAL A 355 8.60 10.37 38.53
CA VAL A 355 9.11 9.41 39.52
C VAL A 355 10.36 9.96 40.21
N LEU A 356 11.31 10.50 39.44
CA LEU A 356 12.53 11.10 40.01
C LEU A 356 12.20 12.26 40.95
N LYS A 357 11.39 13.22 40.51
CA LYS A 357 11.11 14.45 41.28
C LYS A 357 10.15 14.22 42.46
N LYS A 358 9.10 13.43 42.27
CA LYS A 358 7.96 13.32 43.19
C LYS A 358 8.02 12.08 44.08
N ILE A 359 8.92 11.13 43.79
CA ILE A 359 9.12 9.94 44.63
C ILE A 359 10.55 9.90 45.17
N ILE A 360 11.55 9.85 44.29
CA ILE A 360 12.95 9.62 44.70
C ILE A 360 13.52 10.85 45.42
N SER A 361 13.41 12.05 44.86
CA SER A 361 13.95 13.29 45.44
C SER A 361 13.32 13.67 46.79
N VAL A 362 12.11 13.17 47.06
CA VAL A 362 11.37 13.41 48.32
C VAL A 362 11.31 12.16 49.21
N ASN A 363 12.07 11.12 48.87
CA ASN A 363 12.20 9.87 49.63
C ASN A 363 10.86 9.18 49.98
N ARG A 364 9.92 9.16 49.03
CA ARG A 364 8.64 8.44 49.17
C ARG A 364 8.79 7.00 48.68
N SER A 365 7.97 6.09 49.22
CA SER A 365 7.96 4.69 48.77
C SER A 365 7.07 4.52 47.53
N PRO A 366 7.61 4.07 46.38
CA PRO A 366 6.80 3.83 45.17
C PRO A 366 5.68 2.79 45.36
N ALA A 367 5.80 1.91 46.35
CA ALA A 367 4.82 0.85 46.65
C ALA A 367 3.62 1.33 47.49
N ARG A 368 3.60 2.60 47.91
CA ARG A 368 2.56 3.18 48.77
C ARG A 368 1.94 4.45 48.22
N VAL A 369 2.36 4.87 47.02
CA VAL A 369 1.89 6.09 46.39
C VAL A 369 1.10 5.68 45.14
N PRO A 370 -0.18 6.09 45.03
CA PRO A 370 -0.94 5.91 43.80
C PRO A 370 -0.36 6.74 42.66
N VAL A 371 -0.37 6.20 41.45
CA VAL A 371 0.08 6.88 40.23
C VAL A 371 -0.66 8.19 40.02
N GLY A 372 -1.97 8.22 40.30
CA GLY A 372 -2.81 9.40 40.20
C GLY A 372 -2.30 10.62 40.96
N GLU A 373 -1.63 10.41 42.08
CA GLU A 373 -1.08 11.47 42.95
C GLU A 373 0.14 12.16 42.34
N ILE A 374 0.92 11.43 41.54
CA ILE A 374 2.14 11.97 40.90
C ILE A 374 1.96 12.25 39.41
N ALA A 375 0.85 11.82 38.81
CA ALA A 375 0.53 12.08 37.42
C ALA A 375 0.40 13.59 37.16
N THR A 376 0.99 14.04 36.05
CA THR A 376 0.94 15.44 35.62
C THR A 376 -0.34 15.69 34.83
N ARG A 377 -1.00 16.81 35.16
CA ARG A 377 -2.24 17.33 34.55
C ARG A 377 -2.17 18.87 34.50
N PRO A 378 -2.83 19.56 33.55
CA PRO A 378 -3.51 19.00 32.37
C PRO A 378 -2.51 18.43 31.36
N LEU A 379 -2.98 17.58 30.45
CA LEU A 379 -2.15 17.06 29.36
C LEU A 379 -1.86 18.15 28.33
N VAL A 380 -0.63 18.15 27.80
CA VAL A 380 -0.30 18.89 26.58
C VAL A 380 -0.68 17.99 25.41
N THR A 381 -1.78 18.32 24.73
CA THR A 381 -2.32 17.49 23.65
C THR A 381 -2.11 18.11 22.27
N VAL A 382 -2.07 17.22 21.28
CA VAL A 382 -2.05 17.54 19.86
C VAL A 382 -3.06 16.66 19.13
N LYS A 383 -3.62 17.17 18.03
CA LYS A 383 -4.42 16.42 17.08
C LYS A 383 -3.52 15.60 16.15
N ARG A 384 -4.07 14.50 15.66
CA ARG A 384 -3.37 13.51 14.82
C ARG A 384 -2.94 14.07 13.47
N GLU A 385 -3.73 14.98 12.92
CA GLU A 385 -3.56 15.61 11.62
C GLU A 385 -2.59 16.80 11.64
N MET A 386 -2.18 17.28 12.82
CA MET A 386 -1.21 18.37 12.90
C MET A 386 0.14 17.98 12.29
N SER A 387 0.81 18.96 11.71
CA SER A 387 2.14 18.81 11.15
C SER A 387 3.19 18.57 12.25
N LEU A 388 4.34 18.02 11.86
CA LEU A 388 5.49 17.87 12.76
C LEU A 388 5.99 19.23 13.28
N ALA A 389 5.88 20.28 12.46
CA ALA A 389 6.25 21.64 12.82
C ALA A 389 5.36 22.19 13.95
N GLU A 390 4.04 22.08 13.80
CA GLU A 390 3.07 22.52 14.82
C GLU A 390 3.25 21.74 16.13
N ALA A 391 3.50 20.44 16.06
CA ALA A 391 3.76 19.61 17.24
C ALA A 391 5.05 20.02 17.96
N SER A 392 6.12 20.31 17.21
CA SER A 392 7.38 20.83 17.74
C SER A 392 7.19 22.19 18.42
N GLN A 393 6.45 23.10 17.77
CA GLN A 393 6.10 24.39 18.36
C GLN A 393 5.31 24.21 19.67
N ARG A 394 4.35 23.28 19.70
CA ARG A 394 3.55 22.99 20.89
C ARG A 394 4.39 22.44 22.04
N MET A 395 5.36 21.57 21.75
CA MET A 395 6.34 21.08 22.74
C MET A 395 7.16 22.23 23.33
N ALA A 396 7.65 23.14 22.49
CA ALA A 396 8.47 24.28 22.90
C ALA A 396 7.68 25.26 23.78
N GLU A 397 6.47 25.65 23.35
CA GLU A 397 5.58 26.56 24.09
C GLU A 397 5.21 26.01 25.48
N ALA A 398 4.92 24.71 25.57
CA ALA A 398 4.56 24.06 26.82
C ALA A 398 5.78 23.61 27.66
N ASN A 399 7.01 23.78 27.14
CA ASN A 399 8.26 23.32 27.76
C ASN A 399 8.24 21.83 28.16
N VAL A 400 7.76 20.99 27.24
CA VAL A 400 7.66 19.54 27.40
C VAL A 400 8.42 18.82 26.29
N ARG A 401 8.96 17.64 26.62
CA ARG A 401 9.64 16.77 25.65
C ARG A 401 8.72 15.78 24.94
N ARG A 402 7.42 15.84 25.23
CA ARG A 402 6.42 14.93 24.70
C ARG A 402 5.05 15.56 24.71
N VAL A 403 4.26 15.25 23.69
CA VAL A 403 2.85 15.64 23.58
C VAL A 403 1.99 14.39 23.40
N VAL A 404 0.79 14.43 23.96
CA VAL A 404 -0.18 13.34 23.86
C VAL A 404 -1.04 13.58 22.62
N VAL A 405 -1.18 12.59 21.77
CA VAL A 405 -2.07 12.66 20.61
C VAL A 405 -3.47 12.27 21.06
N GLU A 406 -4.43 13.15 20.83
CA GLU A 406 -5.82 13.01 21.28
C GLU A 406 -6.78 12.80 20.11
N MET A 407 -7.78 11.94 20.30
CA MET A 407 -8.92 11.75 19.41
C MET A 407 -10.18 11.61 20.25
N ASP A 408 -11.20 12.42 19.99
CA ASP A 408 -12.48 12.43 20.72
C ASP A 408 -12.34 12.49 22.26
N GLY A 409 -11.44 13.32 22.78
CA GLY A 409 -11.24 13.46 24.23
C GLY A 409 -10.39 12.34 24.87
N LYS A 410 -9.85 11.41 24.07
CA LYS A 410 -9.08 10.25 24.55
C LYS A 410 -7.65 10.27 24.01
N PRO A 411 -6.66 9.90 24.84
CA PRO A 411 -5.30 9.72 24.37
C PRO A 411 -5.20 8.47 23.48
N VAL A 412 -4.74 8.64 22.25
CA VAL A 412 -4.56 7.57 21.26
C VAL A 412 -3.10 7.33 20.89
N GLY A 413 -2.20 8.26 21.23
CA GLY A 413 -0.77 8.14 20.94
C GLY A 413 0.07 9.17 21.69
N MET A 414 1.38 9.11 21.49
CA MET A 414 2.34 10.08 22.03
C MET A 414 3.45 10.34 21.02
N VAL A 415 3.91 11.59 20.96
CA VAL A 415 5.11 11.98 20.19
C VAL A 415 6.11 12.58 21.16
N THR A 416 7.36 12.17 21.07
CA THR A 416 8.49 12.71 21.82
C THR A 416 9.36 13.62 20.94
N ASP A 417 10.17 14.47 21.59
CA ASP A 417 11.19 15.27 20.90
C ASP A 417 12.15 14.39 20.10
N ASN A 418 12.55 13.22 20.63
CA ASN A 418 13.39 12.26 19.93
C ASN A 418 12.71 11.68 18.67
N ASP A 419 11.39 11.49 18.68
CA ASP A 419 10.65 11.06 17.49
C ASP A 419 10.68 12.15 16.40
N LEU A 420 10.54 13.41 16.80
CA LEU A 420 10.67 14.56 15.89
C LEU A 420 12.09 14.70 15.36
N PHE A 421 13.11 14.56 16.21
CA PHE A 421 14.52 14.60 15.80
C PHE A 421 14.84 13.52 14.78
N ARG A 422 14.45 12.27 15.04
CA ARG A 422 14.63 11.16 14.10
C ARG A 422 13.89 11.41 12.78
N ALA A 423 12.67 11.93 12.84
CA ALA A 423 11.92 12.24 11.63
C ALA A 423 12.63 13.32 10.79
N VAL A 424 13.11 14.39 11.41
CA VAL A 424 13.82 15.49 10.71
C VAL A 424 15.19 15.04 10.19
N GLU A 425 15.95 14.28 10.96
CA GLU A 425 17.28 13.77 10.57
C GLU A 425 17.19 12.91 9.31
N VAL A 426 16.15 12.08 9.20
CA VAL A 426 16.06 11.10 8.11
C VAL A 426 15.25 11.59 6.91
N PHE A 427 14.22 12.42 7.12
CA PHE A 427 13.33 12.87 6.05
C PHE A 427 13.51 14.35 5.65
N GLY A 428 14.26 15.13 6.44
CA GLY A 428 14.32 16.58 6.28
C GLY A 428 13.04 17.30 6.73
N TRP A 429 13.03 18.62 6.61
CA TRP A 429 11.78 19.38 6.71
C TRP A 429 11.05 19.26 5.38
N GLY A 430 9.88 18.61 5.36
CA GLY A 430 8.96 18.76 4.24
C GLY A 430 8.62 20.24 4.08
N GLU A 431 8.93 20.84 2.94
CA GLU A 431 8.57 22.23 2.67
C GLU A 431 7.05 22.39 2.80
N VAL A 432 6.65 23.39 3.59
CA VAL A 432 5.26 23.76 3.91
C VAL A 432 4.50 24.19 2.65
#